data_AF-A0A7K1AXM1-F1
#
_entry.id   AF-A0A7K1AXM1-F1
#
_cell.length_a   1.000
_cell.length_b   1.000
_cell.length_c   1.000
_cell.angle_alpha   90.00
_cell.angle_beta   90.00
_cell.angle_gamma   90.00
#
_symmetry.space_group_name_H-M   'P 1'
#
loop_
_entity.id
_entity.type
_entity.pdbx_description
1 polymer ?
#
loop_
_entity_poly.entity_id
_entity_poly.type
_entity_poly.pdbx_seq_one_letter_code
_entity_poly.pdbx_strand_id
1 'polypeptide(L)'
;MTGIIALQGGGAFSLHDQLDARLLEEVRAKRVVVLPTADAFEKPEILVSAAKSWAQRLGIEVEALMVMRRTDAMEQSAADVVRKAQAVWFVGDNPIHLRSVMKGTPVWS
;
A
#
# COMPACT_ATOMS: atom_id res chain seq x y z
N MET A 1 -16.80 5.43 -8.03
CA MET A 1 -16.57 3.97 -7.91
C MET A 1 -16.66 3.60 -6.45
N THR A 2 -17.34 2.50 -6.13
CA THR A 2 -17.37 1.91 -4.78
C THR A 2 -16.32 0.80 -4.73
N GLY A 3 -15.51 0.78 -3.68
CA GLY A 3 -14.53 -0.27 -3.42
C GLY A 3 -14.55 -0.67 -1.95
N ILE A 4 -13.79 -1.69 -1.59
CA ILE A 4 -13.69 -2.16 -0.20
C ILE A 4 -12.64 -1.33 0.53
N ILE A 5 -12.99 -0.84 1.71
CA ILE A 5 -12.03 -0.26 2.65
C ILE A 5 -11.89 -1.25 3.80
N ALA A 6 -10.69 -1.77 3.99
CA ALA A 6 -10.34 -2.63 5.11
C ALA A 6 -9.47 -1.85 6.10
N LEU A 7 -9.82 -1.91 7.38
CA LEU A 7 -9.02 -1.37 8.47
C LEU A 7 -8.47 -2.55 9.25
N GLN A 8 -7.15 -2.74 9.16
CA GLN A 8 -6.44 -3.80 9.86
C GLN A 8 -5.63 -3.17 11.00
N GLY A 9 -5.49 -3.92 12.09
CA GLY A 9 -4.51 -3.58 13.12
C GLY A 9 -3.07 -3.78 12.62
N GLY A 10 -2.12 -3.84 13.55
CA GLY A 10 -0.72 -4.13 13.22
C GLY A 10 -0.48 -5.51 12.60
N GLY A 11 0.77 -5.77 12.21
CA GLY A 11 1.19 -7.06 11.66
C GLY A 11 0.94 -7.21 10.15
N ALA A 12 1.08 -6.11 9.40
CA ALA A 12 1.04 -6.13 7.95
C ALA A 12 1.92 -7.27 7.41
N PHE A 13 1.36 -8.05 6.48
CA PHE A 13 2.04 -9.14 5.77
C PHE A 13 2.46 -10.35 6.61
N SER A 14 2.08 -10.43 7.89
CA SER A 14 2.40 -11.59 8.75
C SER A 14 1.21 -12.16 9.51
N LEU A 15 0.18 -11.37 9.81
CA LEU A 15 -0.94 -11.81 10.66
C LEU A 15 -2.26 -12.08 9.92
N HIS A 16 -2.43 -11.57 8.69
CA HIS A 16 -3.77 -11.41 8.09
C HIS A 16 -3.99 -12.13 6.75
N ASP A 17 -3.13 -13.10 6.37
CA ASP A 17 -3.14 -13.76 5.05
C ASP A 17 -4.54 -14.25 4.60
N GLN A 18 -5.37 -14.80 5.51
CA GLN A 18 -6.72 -15.27 5.16
C GLN A 18 -7.68 -14.13 4.80
N LEU A 19 -7.64 -13.01 5.54
CA LEU A 19 -8.46 -11.84 5.25
C LEU A 19 -7.98 -11.17 3.96
N ASP A 20 -6.67 -11.02 3.82
CA ASP A 20 -6.04 -10.43 2.65
C ASP A 20 -6.41 -11.19 1.36
N ALA A 21 -6.29 -12.53 1.37
CA ALA A 21 -6.65 -13.37 0.24
C ALA A 21 -8.11 -13.18 -0.18
N ARG A 22 -9.04 -13.14 0.79
CA ARG A 22 -10.46 -12.92 0.53
C ARG A 22 -10.75 -11.55 -0.08
N LEU A 23 -10.11 -10.50 0.44
CA LEU A 23 -10.28 -9.14 -0.08
C LEU A 23 -9.78 -9.04 -1.52
N LEU A 24 -8.63 -9.63 -1.82
CA LEU A 24 -8.03 -9.62 -3.15
C LEU A 24 -8.82 -10.46 -4.15
N GLU A 25 -9.36 -11.60 -3.73
CA GLU A 25 -10.23 -12.44 -4.56
C GLU A 25 -11.53 -11.72 -4.93
N GLU A 26 -12.17 -11.04 -3.97
CA GLU A 26 -13.42 -10.30 -4.18
C GLU A 26 -13.27 -9.23 -5.28
N VAL A 27 -12.14 -8.51 -5.28
CA VAL A 27 -11.83 -7.50 -6.32
C VAL A 27 -11.05 -8.07 -7.52
N ARG A 28 -10.79 -9.39 -7.53
CA ARG A 28 -10.00 -10.10 -8.55
C ARG A 28 -8.64 -9.44 -8.81
N ALA A 29 -8.01 -8.93 -7.76
CA ALA A 29 -6.70 -8.29 -7.85
C ALA A 29 -5.62 -9.36 -8.07
N LYS A 30 -4.81 -9.16 -9.11
CA LYS A 30 -3.59 -9.94 -9.35
C LYS A 30 -2.33 -9.16 -8.99
N ARG A 31 -2.47 -7.85 -8.84
CA ARG A 31 -1.38 -6.94 -8.45
C ARG A 31 -1.87 -5.95 -7.40
N VAL A 32 -1.02 -5.70 -6.41
CA VAL A 32 -1.24 -4.72 -5.33
C VAL A 32 -0.15 -3.65 -5.36
N VAL A 33 -0.55 -2.40 -5.19
CA VAL A 33 0.39 -1.30 -4.95
C VAL A 33 0.52 -1.10 -3.45
N VAL A 34 1.75 -1.15 -2.93
CA VAL A 34 2.05 -0.96 -1.51
C VAL A 34 2.76 0.38 -1.32
N LEU A 35 2.21 1.22 -0.43
CA LEU A 35 2.82 2.48 -0.03
C LEU A 35 3.32 2.37 1.42
N PRO A 36 4.63 2.19 1.64
CA PRO A 36 5.23 2.14 2.98
C PRO A 36 5.45 3.53 3.56
N THR A 37 4.65 4.52 3.14
CA THR A 37 4.83 5.92 3.51
C THR A 37 4.82 6.14 5.01
N ALA A 38 3.99 5.40 5.76
CA ALA A 38 3.95 5.52 7.21
C ALA A 38 5.21 5.00 7.90
N ASP A 39 6.11 4.34 7.17
CA ASP A 39 7.38 3.78 7.66
C ASP A 39 8.62 4.60 7.20
N ALA A 40 8.41 5.81 6.66
CA ALA A 40 9.46 6.60 6.01
C ALA A 40 10.67 6.97 6.90
N PHE A 41 10.54 6.90 8.22
CA PHE A 41 11.60 7.21 9.18
C PHE A 41 12.22 5.96 9.83
N GLU A 42 11.76 4.78 9.43
CA GLU A 42 12.24 3.49 9.92
C GLU A 42 13.10 2.81 8.84
N LYS A 43 12.74 1.57 8.46
CA LYS A 43 13.41 0.77 7.42
C LYS A 43 12.36 0.25 6.44
N PRO A 44 11.76 1.11 5.60
CA PRO A 44 10.66 0.75 4.73
C PRO A 44 10.99 -0.41 3.78
N GLU A 45 12.27 -0.64 3.46
CA GLU A 45 12.76 -1.77 2.69
C GLU A 45 12.50 -3.14 3.34
N ILE A 46 12.45 -3.22 4.67
CA ILE A 46 12.09 -4.44 5.41
C ILE A 46 10.61 -4.74 5.16
N LEU A 47 9.77 -3.71 5.27
CA LEU A 47 8.32 -3.83 5.05
C LEU A 47 8.01 -4.18 3.59
N VAL A 48 8.75 -3.62 2.63
CA VAL A 48 8.68 -3.99 1.21
C VAL A 48 9.10 -5.45 0.98
N SER A 49 10.14 -5.92 1.68
CA SER A 49 10.58 -7.32 1.57
C SER A 49 9.54 -8.29 2.15
N ALA A 50 8.90 -7.91 3.27
CA ALA A 50 7.78 -8.64 3.84
C ALA A 50 6.59 -8.68 2.87
N ALA A 51 6.25 -7.55 2.23
CA ALA A 51 5.20 -7.48 1.21
C ALA A 51 5.48 -8.41 0.03
N LYS A 52 6.71 -8.47 -0.47
CA LYS A 52 7.09 -9.42 -1.54
C LYS A 52 6.92 -10.87 -1.11
N SER A 53 7.31 -11.21 0.12
CA SER A 53 7.14 -12.56 0.67
C SER A 53 5.66 -12.92 0.84
N TRP A 54 4.83 -11.97 1.26
CA TRP A 54 3.37 -12.11 1.33
C TRP A 54 2.74 -12.31 -0.04
N ALA A 55 3.18 -11.53 -1.04
CA ALA A 55 2.72 -11.67 -2.41
C ALA A 55 2.98 -13.08 -2.97
N GLN A 56 4.16 -13.64 -2.67
CA GLN A 56 4.51 -15.02 -3.04
C GLN A 56 3.57 -16.04 -2.38
N ARG A 57 3.25 -15.88 -1.09
CA ARG A 57 2.32 -16.79 -0.38
C ARG A 57 0.91 -16.72 -0.94
N LEU A 58 0.46 -15.53 -1.37
CA LEU A 58 -0.88 -15.32 -1.92
C LEU A 58 -0.97 -15.53 -3.45
N GLY A 59 0.16 -15.76 -4.12
CA GLY A 59 0.20 -15.94 -5.58
C GLY A 59 -0.14 -14.68 -6.38
N ILE A 60 0.20 -13.49 -5.85
CA ILE A 60 -0.05 -12.19 -6.48
C ILE A 60 1.26 -11.44 -6.75
N GLU A 61 1.17 -10.33 -7.48
CA GLU A 61 2.27 -9.39 -7.66
C GLU A 61 2.16 -8.21 -6.69
N VAL A 62 3.31 -7.69 -6.26
CA VAL A 62 3.39 -6.45 -5.47
C VAL A 62 4.29 -5.45 -6.16
N GLU A 63 3.81 -4.22 -6.24
CA GLU A 63 4.56 -3.05 -6.66
C GLU A 63 4.72 -2.11 -5.46
N ALA A 64 5.94 -1.94 -4.98
CA ALA A 64 6.24 -1.00 -3.91
C ALA A 64 6.39 0.41 -4.49
N LEU A 65 5.48 1.31 -4.14
CA LEU A 65 5.50 2.70 -4.55
C LEU A 65 6.10 3.56 -3.44
N MET A 66 7.36 3.96 -3.61
CA MET A 66 8.16 4.63 -2.59
C MET A 66 7.84 6.14 -2.46
N VAL A 67 6.58 6.48 -2.19
CA VAL A 67 6.13 7.85 -1.88
C VAL A 67 6.43 8.13 -0.40
N MET A 68 7.64 8.61 -0.10
CA MET A 68 8.14 8.74 1.28
C MET A 68 7.93 10.14 1.85
N ARG A 69 7.85 11.15 0.98
CA ARG A 69 7.64 12.55 1.33
C ARG A 69 6.60 13.18 0.42
N ARG A 70 6.09 14.34 0.83
CA ARG A 70 5.02 15.06 0.13
C ARG A 70 5.37 15.38 -1.32
N THR A 71 6.63 15.70 -1.63
CA THR A 71 7.06 15.98 -3.01
C THR A 71 6.84 14.77 -3.91
N ASP A 72 7.13 13.56 -3.43
CA ASP A 72 6.92 12.33 -4.21
C ASP A 72 5.42 12.12 -4.47
N ALA A 73 4.56 12.48 -3.50
CA ALA A 73 3.10 12.39 -3.64
C ALA A 73 2.52 13.45 -4.58
N MET A 74 3.28 14.53 -4.87
CA MET A 74 2.91 15.55 -5.84
C MET A 74 3.23 15.15 -7.28
N GLU A 75 4.06 14.12 -7.48
CA GLU A 75 4.39 13.64 -8.81
C GLU A 75 3.20 12.95 -9.47
N GLN A 76 2.85 13.40 -10.67
CA GLN A 76 1.76 12.82 -11.44
C GLN A 76 2.02 11.34 -11.77
N SER A 77 3.28 10.96 -11.97
CA SER A 77 3.69 9.57 -12.23
C SER A 77 3.33 8.64 -11.07
N ALA A 78 3.51 9.07 -9.82
CA ALA A 78 3.12 8.30 -8.64
C ALA A 78 1.59 8.15 -8.55
N ALA A 79 0.86 9.22 -8.85
CA ALA A 79 -0.60 9.19 -8.87
C ALA A 79 -1.14 8.27 -9.98
N ASP A 80 -0.49 8.23 -11.14
CA ASP A 80 -0.88 7.36 -12.25
C ASP A 80 -0.69 5.88 -11.94
N VAL A 81 0.32 5.52 -11.13
CA VAL A 81 0.48 4.15 -10.61
C VAL A 81 -0.71 3.78 -9.72
N VAL A 82 -1.06 4.64 -8.77
CA VAL A 82 -2.19 4.39 -7.84
C VAL A 82 -3.52 4.31 -8.58
N ARG A 83 -3.78 5.17 -9.57
CA ARG A 83 -5.03 5.14 -10.37
C ARG A 83 -5.20 3.87 -11.19
N LYS A 84 -4.10 3.22 -11.59
CA LYS A 84 -4.11 1.96 -12.34
C LYS A 84 -4.12 0.73 -11.42
N ALA A 85 -3.94 0.92 -10.12
CA ALA A 85 -3.91 -0.18 -9.17
C ALA A 85 -5.27 -0.86 -9.03
N GLN A 86 -5.26 -2.19 -8.97
CA GLN A 86 -6.47 -2.97 -8.64
C GLN A 86 -6.78 -2.91 -7.14
N ALA A 87 -5.73 -2.82 -6.32
CA ALA A 87 -5.84 -2.60 -4.89
C ALA A 87 -4.59 -1.88 -4.34
N VAL A 88 -4.77 -1.16 -3.23
CA VAL A 88 -3.75 -0.28 -2.63
C VAL A 88 -3.65 -0.56 -1.14
N TRP A 89 -2.42 -0.78 -0.65
CA TRP A 89 -2.11 -1.00 0.76
C TRP A 89 -1.28 0.16 1.30
N PHE A 90 -1.80 0.85 2.32
CA PHE A 90 -1.03 1.79 3.13
C PHE A 90 -0.49 1.06 4.34
N VAL A 91 0.83 1.08 4.54
CA VAL A 91 1.50 0.30 5.58
C VAL A 91 2.57 1.11 6.31
N GLY A 92 2.91 0.69 7.53
CA GLY A 92 3.84 1.34 8.45
C GLY A 92 3.14 1.98 9.65
N ASP A 93 3.93 2.59 10.55
CA ASP A 93 3.49 2.87 11.91
C ASP A 93 3.24 4.37 12.22
N ASN A 94 3.55 5.29 11.30
CA ASN A 94 3.35 6.73 11.49
C ASN A 94 2.14 7.28 10.70
N PRO A 95 0.91 7.24 11.25
CA PRO A 95 -0.29 7.74 10.57
C PRO A 95 -0.29 9.27 10.39
N ILE A 96 0.41 10.01 11.26
CA ILE A 96 0.52 11.48 11.14
C ILE A 96 1.33 11.83 9.89
N HIS A 97 2.46 11.14 9.68
CA HIS A 97 3.29 11.32 8.50
C HIS A 97 2.56 10.90 7.22
N LEU A 98 1.91 9.72 7.21
CA LEU A 98 1.10 9.27 6.08
C LEU A 98 0.08 10.35 5.67
N ARG A 99 -0.67 10.88 6.63
CA ARG A 99 -1.64 11.96 6.37
C ARG A 99 -0.96 13.22 5.82
N SER A 100 0.17 13.63 6.40
CA SER A 100 0.92 14.83 5.98
C SER A 100 1.40 14.73 4.51
N VAL A 101 1.84 13.53 4.11
CA VAL A 101 2.29 13.23 2.75
C VAL A 101 1.11 13.18 1.77
N MET A 102 0.03 12.47 2.10
CA MET A 102 -1.06 12.17 1.16
C MET A 102 -2.08 13.28 1.02
N LYS A 103 -2.43 13.98 2.11
CA LYS A 103 -3.59 14.88 2.09
C LYS A 103 -3.41 16.00 1.07
N GLY A 104 -4.35 16.12 0.14
CA GLY A 104 -4.36 17.18 -0.87
C GLY A 104 -3.22 17.06 -1.88
N THR A 105 -2.76 15.84 -2.18
CA THR A 105 -1.83 15.56 -3.27
C THR A 105 -2.50 14.72 -4.36
N PRO A 106 -1.98 14.73 -5.60
CA PRO A 106 -2.45 13.90 -6.70
C PRO A 106 -2.59 12.40 -6.40
N VAL A 107 -1.76 11.84 -5.51
CA VAL A 107 -1.85 10.43 -5.07
C VAL A 107 -3.15 10.15 -4.29
N TRP A 108 -3.75 11.16 -3.66
CA TRP A 108 -4.97 11.05 -2.84
C TRP A 108 -6.20 11.73 -3.49
N SER A 109 -6.18 11.96 -4.81
CA SER A 109 -7.25 12.69 -5.53
C SER A 109 -7.89 11.88 -6.65
#